data_AF-A0A8C6RJ13-F1
#
_entry.id   AF-A0A8C6RJ13-F1
#
_cell.length_a   1.000
_cell.length_b   1.000
_cell.length_c   1.000
_cell.angle_alpha   90.00
_cell.angle_beta   90.00
_cell.angle_gamma   90.00
#
_symmetry.space_group_name_H-M   'P 1'
#
loop_
_entity.id
_entity.type
_entity.pdbx_description
1 polymer ?
#
loop_
_entity_poly.entity_id
_entity_poly.type
_entity_poly.pdbx_seq_one_letter_code
_entity_poly.pdbx_strand_id
1 'polypeptide(L)'
;LGKRLSEDSSRHQLLHKWASMWSSSSRDATEEGAEPPEDAEAADYPLVFLCTRCRRPLGDSLSWVTCQEDTNCILLRCVSSNVYVDKEQKLSKRKDENGCVLETLHCAGCSLSLGCVYRCTPKNLDYKRDLFCLSVEAIESYTLGSSEKQIVSEDKELFNLESRVEIEKSLKQMEDVLAALQTKLWEVESKLSFANCNA
;
A
#
# COMPACT_ATOMS: atom_id res chain seq x y z
N LEU A 1 17.19 -23.12 1.97
CA LEU A 1 17.62 -22.37 3.18
C LEU A 1 17.85 -20.88 2.89
N GLY A 2 18.43 -20.48 1.74
CA GLY A 2 18.68 -19.06 1.42
C GLY A 2 17.46 -18.15 1.22
N LYS A 3 16.30 -18.67 0.78
CA LYS A 3 15.09 -17.84 0.55
C LYS A 3 14.43 -17.34 1.86
N ARG A 4 14.38 -18.18 2.89
CA ARG A 4 13.84 -17.80 4.21
C ARG A 4 14.67 -16.71 4.88
N LEU A 5 16.01 -16.79 4.77
CA LEU A 5 16.91 -15.80 5.35
C LEU A 5 16.80 -14.42 4.67
N SER A 6 16.49 -14.39 3.37
CA SER A 6 16.24 -13.15 2.63
C SER A 6 14.91 -12.51 3.03
N GLU A 7 13.86 -13.31 3.23
CA GLU A 7 12.56 -12.83 3.71
C GLU A 7 12.64 -12.32 5.15
N ASP A 8 13.41 -12.99 6.03
CA ASP A 8 13.64 -12.54 7.40
C ASP A 8 14.37 -11.19 7.46
N SER A 9 15.34 -10.96 6.56
CA SER A 9 16.06 -9.68 6.45
C SER A 9 15.13 -8.53 6.03
N SER A 10 14.23 -8.77 5.07
CA SER A 10 13.23 -7.77 4.66
C SER A 10 12.21 -7.48 5.76
N ARG A 11 11.79 -8.48 6.54
CA ARG A 11 10.85 -8.30 7.65
C ARG A 11 11.46 -7.51 8.81
N HIS A 12 12.73 -7.74 9.13
CA HIS A 12 13.45 -6.95 10.14
C HIS A 12 13.67 -5.49 9.68
N GLN A 13 13.98 -5.27 8.39
CA GLN A 13 14.03 -3.92 7.83
C GLN A 13 12.68 -3.20 7.88
N LEU A 14 11.57 -3.91 7.64
CA LEU A 14 10.23 -3.34 7.75
C LEU A 14 9.91 -2.92 9.19
N LEU A 15 10.31 -3.70 10.21
CA LEU A 15 10.15 -3.31 11.60
C LEU A 15 10.98 -2.09 11.98
N HIS A 16 12.26 -2.04 11.58
CA HIS A 16 13.09 -0.87 11.81
C HIS A 16 12.51 0.36 11.09
N LYS A 17 12.01 0.18 9.87
CA LYS A 17 11.32 1.25 9.12
C LYS A 17 10.06 1.71 9.85
N TRP A 18 9.24 0.80 10.37
CA TRP A 18 8.02 1.13 11.13
C TRP A 18 8.31 1.79 12.47
N ALA A 19 9.30 1.31 13.21
CA ALA A 19 9.74 1.88 14.48
C ALA A 19 10.27 3.31 14.29
N SER A 20 11.01 3.54 13.20
CA SER A 20 11.54 4.86 12.82
C SER A 20 10.42 5.81 12.37
N MET A 21 9.42 5.30 11.65
CA MET A 21 8.24 6.08 11.25
C MET A 21 7.47 6.58 12.47
N TRP A 22 7.17 5.71 13.45
CA TRP A 22 6.37 6.09 14.63
C TRP A 22 7.14 6.95 15.65
N SER A 23 8.45 6.70 15.83
CA SER A 23 9.28 7.48 16.76
C SER A 23 9.45 8.93 16.33
N SER A 24 9.26 9.22 15.04
CA SER A 24 9.29 10.58 14.49
C SER A 24 8.04 11.38 14.89
N SER A 25 6.91 10.71 15.17
CA SER A 25 5.65 11.33 15.60
C SER A 25 5.58 11.64 17.11
N SER A 26 6.58 11.24 17.90
CA SER A 26 6.61 11.41 19.36
C SER A 26 7.63 12.42 19.88
N ARG A 27 8.29 13.21 19.00
CA ARG A 27 9.17 14.30 19.43
C ARG A 27 8.38 15.61 19.51
N ASP A 28 8.29 16.13 20.73
CA ASP A 28 7.78 17.47 21.01
C ASP A 28 8.43 18.51 20.08
N ALA A 29 7.60 19.40 19.58
CA ALA A 29 8.01 20.54 18.78
C ALA A 29 8.96 21.43 19.60
N THR A 30 10.23 21.42 19.24
CA THR A 30 11.12 22.55 19.50
C THR A 30 11.94 22.78 18.23
N GLU A 31 11.75 23.96 17.65
CA GLU A 31 12.32 24.41 16.39
C GLU A 31 13.86 24.38 16.41
N GLU A 32 14.48 23.93 15.32
CA GLU A 32 15.41 24.76 14.51
C GLU A 32 15.79 24.01 13.22
N GLY A 33 15.86 24.78 12.13
CA GLY A 33 15.71 24.33 10.76
C GLY A 33 16.84 23.47 10.16
N ALA A 34 16.42 22.54 9.32
CA ALA A 34 17.16 22.03 8.17
C ALA A 34 16.12 21.52 7.15
N GLU A 35 16.07 22.16 5.98
CA GLU A 35 15.23 21.75 4.85
C GLU A 35 15.54 20.29 4.45
N PRO A 36 14.59 19.34 4.55
CA PRO A 36 14.76 17.99 4.04
C PRO A 36 14.41 17.95 2.55
N PRO A 37 14.93 16.98 1.78
CA PRO A 37 14.63 16.83 0.36
C PRO A 37 13.13 16.55 0.17
N GLU A 38 12.51 17.30 -0.75
CA GLU A 38 11.17 17.04 -1.27
C GLU A 38 11.17 15.73 -2.07
N ASP A 39 11.03 14.58 -1.42
CA ASP A 39 10.58 13.33 -2.05
C ASP A 39 10.11 12.34 -0.97
N ALA A 40 8.83 12.00 -1.04
CA ALA A 40 8.01 11.23 -0.09
C ALA A 40 7.59 12.00 1.18
N GLU A 41 6.48 12.75 1.08
CA GLU A 41 5.52 12.76 2.18
C GLU A 41 5.17 11.30 2.47
N ALA A 42 5.86 10.70 3.43
CA ALA A 42 5.51 9.40 3.98
C ALA A 42 4.22 9.62 4.75
N ALA A 43 3.12 9.67 4.00
CA ALA A 43 1.81 9.90 4.55
C ALA A 43 1.58 8.88 5.67
N ASP A 44 1.25 9.43 6.83
CA ASP A 44 1.15 8.76 8.13
C ASP A 44 -0.11 7.88 8.17
N TYR A 45 -0.23 7.00 7.19
CA TYR A 45 -1.40 6.21 6.97
C TYR A 45 -1.43 5.02 7.94
N PRO A 46 -2.59 4.74 8.55
CA PRO A 46 -2.71 3.63 9.49
C PRO A 46 -2.44 2.28 8.81
N LEU A 47 -1.72 1.41 9.52
CA LEU A 47 -1.44 0.05 9.12
C LEU A 47 -2.48 -0.88 9.74
N VAL A 48 -2.94 -1.86 8.96
CA VAL A 48 -3.75 -2.99 9.43
C VAL A 48 -2.90 -4.25 9.47
N PHE A 49 -2.90 -4.94 10.60
CA PHE A 49 -2.24 -6.23 10.77
C PHE A 49 -3.21 -7.37 10.45
N LEU A 50 -2.78 -8.26 9.58
CA LEU A 50 -3.56 -9.36 9.01
C LEU A 50 -2.88 -10.68 9.37
N CYS A 51 -3.67 -11.73 9.61
CA CYS A 51 -3.11 -13.08 9.78
C CYS A 51 -2.43 -13.55 8.50
N THR A 52 -1.19 -14.04 8.59
CA THR A 52 -0.44 -14.52 7.41
C THR A 52 -1.10 -15.70 6.70
N ARG A 53 -1.90 -16.50 7.41
CA ARG A 53 -2.55 -17.69 6.83
C ARG A 53 -3.91 -17.42 6.20
N CYS A 54 -4.78 -16.67 6.88
CA CYS A 54 -6.16 -16.46 6.44
C CYS A 54 -6.51 -15.00 6.13
N ARG A 55 -5.53 -14.08 6.21
CA ARG A 55 -5.67 -12.64 5.94
C ARG A 55 -6.73 -11.93 6.78
N ARG A 56 -7.17 -12.55 7.87
CA ARG A 56 -8.16 -11.96 8.78
C ARG A 56 -7.52 -10.80 9.56
N PRO A 57 -8.18 -9.64 9.68
CA PRO A 57 -7.66 -8.52 10.46
C PRO A 57 -7.49 -8.90 11.92
N LEU A 58 -6.33 -8.59 12.49
CA LEU A 58 -5.94 -8.90 13.86
C LEU A 58 -5.89 -7.63 14.72
N GLY A 59 -5.52 -6.50 14.15
CA GLY A 59 -5.42 -5.21 14.80
C GLY A 59 -4.87 -4.15 13.84
N ASP A 60 -4.49 -3.00 14.38
CA ASP A 60 -4.00 -1.86 13.60
C ASP A 60 -2.98 -1.04 14.40
N SER A 61 -2.27 -0.15 13.70
CA SER A 61 -1.20 0.68 14.27
C SER A 61 -1.69 1.74 15.24
N LEU A 62 -2.99 2.05 15.32
CA LEU A 62 -3.50 3.06 16.27
C LEU A 62 -3.41 2.58 17.73
N SER A 63 -3.26 1.26 17.91
CA SER A 63 -3.08 0.63 19.23
C SER A 63 -1.62 0.25 19.52
N TRP A 64 -0.68 0.59 18.63
CA TRP A 64 0.73 0.23 18.75
C TRP A 64 1.38 0.93 19.95
N VAL A 65 2.16 0.16 20.73
CA VAL A 65 2.97 0.68 21.84
C VAL A 65 4.45 0.71 21.47
N THR A 66 5.01 -0.44 21.10
CA THR A 66 6.43 -0.56 20.77
C THR A 66 6.70 -1.85 19.97
N CYS A 67 7.84 -1.90 19.28
CA CYS A 67 8.39 -3.15 18.74
C CYS A 67 9.51 -3.63 19.65
N GLN A 68 9.66 -4.95 19.77
CA GLN A 68 10.81 -5.52 20.45
C GLN A 68 11.68 -6.28 19.44
N GLU A 69 12.87 -5.75 19.19
CA GLU A 69 13.84 -6.30 18.23
C GLU A 69 14.27 -7.72 18.63
N ASP A 70 14.52 -7.97 19.92
CA ASP A 70 15.01 -9.28 20.40
C ASP A 70 14.00 -10.43 20.18
N THR A 71 12.71 -10.12 20.15
CA THR A 71 11.64 -11.12 20.08
C THR A 71 10.90 -11.15 18.76
N ASN A 72 11.24 -10.23 17.85
CA ASN A 72 10.60 -10.06 16.55
C ASN A 72 9.07 -9.98 16.67
N CYS A 73 8.60 -9.16 17.61
CA CYS A 73 7.20 -8.98 17.93
C CYS A 73 6.82 -7.49 18.01
N ILE A 74 5.55 -7.20 17.73
CA ILE A 74 4.92 -5.91 17.99
C ILE A 74 4.02 -6.00 19.22
N LEU A 75 3.96 -4.92 20.01
CA LEU A 75 3.12 -4.82 21.19
C LEU A 75 1.96 -3.85 20.91
N LEU A 76 0.75 -4.35 21.08
CA LEU A 76 -0.49 -3.60 20.90
C LEU A 76 -1.28 -3.52 22.21
N ARG A 77 -1.95 -2.39 22.45
CA ARG A 77 -2.91 -2.22 23.55
C ARG A 77 -4.22 -3.00 23.31
N CYS A 78 -4.62 -3.10 22.04
CA CYS A 78 -5.89 -3.69 21.64
C CYS A 78 -5.68 -4.59 20.42
N VAL A 79 -6.51 -5.62 20.31
CA VAL A 79 -6.64 -6.46 19.11
C VAL A 79 -8.11 -6.61 18.78
N SER A 80 -8.40 -7.00 17.54
CA SER A 80 -9.77 -7.28 17.10
C SER A 80 -10.34 -8.55 17.74
N SER A 81 -11.66 -8.73 17.64
CA SER A 81 -12.37 -9.96 18.05
C SER A 81 -11.97 -11.21 17.25
N ASN A 82 -11.15 -11.07 16.21
CA ASN A 82 -10.60 -12.19 15.44
C ASN A 82 -9.37 -12.83 16.12
N VAL A 83 -8.95 -12.30 17.28
CA VAL A 83 -7.92 -12.89 18.13
C VAL A 83 -8.59 -13.42 19.39
N TYR A 84 -8.31 -14.68 19.74
CA TYR A 84 -8.72 -15.23 21.03
C TYR A 84 -7.49 -15.63 21.84
N VAL A 85 -7.63 -15.52 23.16
CA VAL A 85 -6.62 -15.89 24.14
C VAL A 85 -6.87 -17.32 24.58
N ASP A 86 -5.83 -18.14 24.52
CA ASP A 86 -5.88 -19.50 25.05
C ASP A 86 -6.02 -19.48 26.58
N LYS A 87 -6.77 -20.43 27.13
CA LYS A 87 -6.95 -20.57 28.58
C LYS A 87 -5.73 -21.18 29.25
N GLU A 88 -4.88 -21.84 28.48
CA GLU A 88 -3.65 -22.45 28.99
C GLU A 88 -2.57 -21.40 29.27
N GLN A 89 -2.14 -21.32 30.53
CA GLN A 89 -1.02 -20.48 30.95
C GLN A 89 0.30 -21.25 30.85
N LYS A 90 1.32 -20.60 30.28
CA LYS A 90 2.66 -21.17 30.05
C LYS A 90 3.72 -20.27 30.65
N LEU A 91 4.78 -20.87 31.19
CA LEU A 91 5.96 -20.11 31.60
C LEU A 91 6.81 -19.77 30.38
N SER A 92 7.36 -18.55 30.34
CA SER A 92 8.31 -18.22 29.27
C SER A 92 9.54 -19.12 29.38
N LYS A 93 9.99 -19.61 28.22
CA LYS A 93 11.20 -20.44 28.10
C LYS A 93 12.44 -19.61 27.77
N ARG A 94 12.27 -18.29 27.57
CA ARG A 94 13.35 -17.39 27.18
C ARG A 94 14.16 -16.95 28.41
N LYS A 95 15.47 -16.81 28.25
CA LYS A 95 16.41 -16.54 29.36
C LYS A 95 16.17 -15.19 30.04
N ASP A 96 15.74 -14.20 29.26
CA ASP A 96 15.47 -12.81 29.66
C ASP A 96 14.04 -12.59 30.17
N GLU A 97 13.17 -13.60 30.05
CA GLU A 97 11.77 -13.57 30.46
C GLU A 97 11.46 -14.58 31.58
N ASN A 98 12.50 -15.00 32.30
CA ASN A 98 12.34 -15.96 33.39
C ASN A 98 11.34 -15.44 34.44
N GLY A 99 10.38 -16.29 34.81
CA GLY A 99 9.29 -15.94 35.72
C GLY A 99 8.09 -15.26 35.07
N CYS A 100 8.09 -15.04 33.75
CA CYS A 100 6.91 -14.56 33.05
C CYS A 100 5.88 -15.67 32.85
N VAL A 101 4.61 -15.35 33.10
CA VAL A 101 3.46 -16.20 32.76
C VAL A 101 2.79 -15.64 31.52
N LEU A 102 2.66 -16.48 30.50
CA LEU A 102 2.18 -16.14 29.17
C LEU A 102 0.89 -16.91 28.84
N GLU A 103 -0.04 -16.25 28.16
CA GLU A 103 -1.18 -16.90 27.50
C GLU A 103 -1.00 -16.80 25.98
N THR A 104 -1.27 -17.88 25.25
CA THR A 104 -1.03 -17.92 23.79
C THR A 104 -2.17 -17.26 23.03
N LEU A 105 -1.85 -16.43 22.05
CA LEU A 105 -2.82 -15.80 21.16
C LEU A 105 -3.04 -16.65 19.91
N HIS A 106 -4.29 -16.77 19.49
CA HIS A 106 -4.67 -17.54 18.31
C HIS A 106 -5.60 -16.77 17.39
N CYS A 107 -5.48 -17.00 16.10
CA CYS A 107 -6.42 -16.49 15.12
C CYS A 107 -7.74 -17.27 15.19
N ALA A 108 -8.86 -16.59 15.37
CA ALA A 108 -10.20 -17.18 15.39
C ALA A 108 -10.58 -17.88 14.06
N GLY A 109 -9.97 -17.50 12.95
CA GLY A 109 -10.29 -18.06 11.63
C GLY A 109 -9.56 -19.37 11.29
N CYS A 110 -8.27 -19.49 11.65
CA CYS A 110 -7.44 -20.61 11.23
C CYS A 110 -6.60 -21.22 12.37
N SER A 111 -6.83 -20.79 13.61
CA SER A 111 -6.14 -21.25 14.83
C SER A 111 -4.61 -21.16 14.77
N LEU A 112 -4.07 -20.30 13.91
CA LEU A 112 -2.64 -20.03 13.87
C LEU A 112 -2.24 -19.35 15.19
N SER A 113 -1.14 -19.80 15.79
CA SER A 113 -0.54 -19.10 16.92
C SER A 113 0.03 -17.77 16.45
N LEU A 114 -0.50 -16.67 17.00
CA LEU A 114 -0.18 -15.31 16.62
C LEU A 114 0.88 -14.69 17.53
N GLY A 115 1.06 -15.22 18.75
CA GLY A 115 1.94 -14.64 19.75
C GLY A 115 1.43 -14.91 21.17
N CYS A 116 1.55 -13.94 22.07
CA CYS A 116 1.20 -14.11 23.48
C CYS A 116 0.76 -12.82 24.19
N VAL A 117 0.19 -12.97 25.39
CA VAL A 117 -0.04 -11.90 26.36
C VAL A 117 0.71 -12.22 27.65
N TYR A 118 1.42 -11.22 28.19
CA TYR A 118 2.14 -11.36 29.46
C TYR A 118 1.19 -11.06 30.62
N ARG A 119 0.90 -12.07 31.44
CA ARG A 119 0.01 -11.94 32.62
C ARG A 119 0.76 -11.58 33.89
N CYS A 120 1.86 -12.29 34.12
CA CYS A 120 2.76 -12.01 35.23
C CYS A 120 4.12 -11.65 34.66
N THR A 121 4.67 -10.53 35.11
CA THR A 121 5.98 -10.01 34.68
C THR A 121 6.81 -9.62 35.91
N PRO A 122 8.14 -9.79 35.87
CA PRO A 122 9.02 -9.13 36.80
C PRO A 122 9.07 -7.62 36.51
N LYS A 123 9.50 -6.80 37.49
CA LYS A 123 9.48 -5.33 37.40
C LYS A 123 10.15 -4.75 36.15
N ASN A 124 11.22 -5.38 35.67
CA ASN A 124 11.95 -4.97 34.47
C ASN A 124 11.17 -5.23 33.16
N LEU A 125 10.09 -6.02 33.20
CA LEU A 125 9.24 -6.37 32.06
C LEU A 125 7.79 -5.89 32.24
N ASP A 126 7.49 -5.10 33.28
CA ASP A 126 6.14 -4.62 33.56
C ASP A 126 5.54 -3.79 32.42
N TYR A 127 6.38 -3.18 31.57
CA TYR A 127 5.93 -2.46 30.38
C TYR A 127 5.26 -3.39 29.33
N LYS A 128 5.46 -4.71 29.40
CA LYS A 128 4.82 -5.71 28.53
C LYS A 128 3.52 -6.26 29.09
N ARG A 129 3.26 -6.03 30.38
CA ARG A 129 2.14 -6.66 31.09
C ARG A 129 0.80 -6.23 30.48
N ASP A 130 -0.07 -7.21 30.26
CA ASP A 130 -1.40 -7.02 29.67
C ASP A 130 -1.40 -6.36 28.28
N LEU A 131 -0.28 -6.43 27.55
CA LEU A 131 -0.20 -6.07 26.14
C LEU A 131 -0.28 -7.30 25.24
N PHE A 132 -0.84 -7.12 24.05
CA PHE A 132 -0.87 -8.15 23.02
C PHE A 132 0.44 -8.14 22.24
N CYS A 133 1.23 -9.19 22.40
CA CYS A 133 2.49 -9.39 21.71
C CYS A 133 2.25 -10.26 20.47
N LEU A 134 2.20 -9.66 19.29
CA LEU A 134 2.02 -10.36 18.02
C LEU A 134 3.37 -10.63 17.36
N SER A 135 3.63 -11.88 17.01
CA SER A 135 4.82 -12.29 16.26
C SER A 135 4.76 -11.75 14.84
N VAL A 136 5.85 -11.14 14.41
CA VAL A 136 5.98 -10.59 13.06
C VAL A 136 5.90 -11.67 12.00
N GLU A 137 6.27 -12.91 12.34
CA GLU A 137 6.14 -14.07 11.44
C GLU A 137 4.67 -14.46 11.19
N ALA A 138 3.80 -14.24 12.18
CA ALA A 138 2.40 -14.62 12.14
C ALA A 138 1.47 -13.53 11.57
N ILE A 139 2.00 -12.33 11.32
CA ILE A 139 1.25 -11.17 10.82
C ILE A 139 1.83 -10.62 9.50
N GLU A 140 0.96 -9.97 8.74
CA GLU A 140 1.26 -9.24 7.52
C GLU A 140 0.59 -7.86 7.60
N SER A 141 1.18 -6.81 7.03
CA SER A 141 0.68 -5.44 7.17
C SER A 141 0.09 -4.91 5.86
N TYR A 142 -0.98 -4.14 5.94
CA TYR A 142 -1.51 -3.36 4.82
C TYR A 142 -1.67 -1.89 5.21
N THR A 143 -1.08 -0.98 4.43
CA THR A 143 -1.18 0.47 4.63
C THR A 143 -2.47 0.98 4.00
N LEU A 144 -3.38 1.50 4.83
CA LEU A 144 -4.60 2.15 4.34
C LEU A 144 -4.24 3.42 3.54
N GLY A 145 -5.07 3.86 2.60
CA GLY A 145 -4.79 5.10 1.84
C GLY A 145 -3.61 5.02 0.85
N SER A 146 -2.85 3.94 0.80
CA SER A 146 -1.73 3.74 -0.14
C SER A 146 -2.14 3.49 -1.61
N SER A 147 -3.44 3.61 -1.93
CA SER A 147 -3.95 3.36 -3.27
C SER A 147 -3.84 4.61 -4.14
N GLU A 148 -2.83 4.65 -5.00
CA GLU A 148 -2.60 5.75 -5.97
C GLU A 148 -3.50 5.64 -7.21
N LYS A 149 -4.03 4.44 -7.49
CA LYS A 149 -4.83 4.18 -8.69
C LYS A 149 -6.28 4.59 -8.45
N GLN A 150 -6.57 5.85 -8.75
CA GLN A 150 -7.94 6.31 -8.92
C GLN A 150 -8.46 5.82 -10.28
N ILE A 151 -9.72 5.37 -10.34
CA ILE A 151 -10.42 5.30 -11.62
C ILE A 151 -10.60 6.75 -12.04
N VAL A 152 -9.65 7.26 -12.82
CA VAL A 152 -9.80 8.50 -13.55
C VAL A 152 -10.96 8.23 -14.49
N SER A 153 -12.10 8.90 -14.31
CA SER A 153 -13.10 8.90 -15.36
C SER A 153 -12.38 9.41 -16.61
N GLU A 154 -12.41 8.62 -17.69
CA GLU A 154 -12.01 9.07 -19.02
C GLU A 154 -12.99 10.16 -19.51
N ASP A 155 -13.24 11.20 -18.71
CA ASP A 155 -13.80 12.47 -19.18
C ASP A 155 -12.71 13.30 -19.86
N LYS A 156 -11.53 12.71 -20.09
CA LYS A 156 -10.51 13.23 -21.00
C LYS A 156 -10.91 12.86 -22.43
N GLU A 157 -11.90 13.60 -22.93
CA GLU A 157 -12.30 13.69 -24.33
C GLU A 157 -12.62 12.34 -25.01
N LEU A 158 -13.53 11.56 -24.41
CA LEU A 158 -14.22 10.54 -25.18
C LEU A 158 -15.06 11.26 -26.24
N PHE A 159 -14.68 11.11 -27.51
CA PHE A 159 -15.49 11.47 -28.67
C PHE A 159 -16.89 10.87 -28.47
N ASN A 160 -17.85 11.71 -28.06
CA ASN A 160 -19.23 11.28 -27.90
C ASN A 160 -19.82 10.94 -29.29
N LEU A 161 -20.94 10.20 -29.30
CA LEU A 161 -21.60 9.78 -30.55
C LEU A 161 -21.95 10.97 -31.47
N GLU A 162 -22.26 12.13 -30.89
CA GLU A 162 -22.52 13.39 -31.60
C GLU A 162 -21.26 13.91 -32.33
N SER A 163 -20.12 13.92 -31.65
CA SER A 163 -18.82 14.37 -32.18
C SER A 163 -18.33 13.51 -33.33
N ARG A 164 -18.65 12.21 -33.31
CA ARG A 164 -18.35 11.31 -34.43
C ARG A 164 -19.14 11.70 -35.69
N VAL A 165 -20.41 12.04 -35.55
CA VAL A 165 -21.25 12.49 -36.68
C VAL A 165 -20.73 13.82 -37.25
N GLU A 166 -20.30 14.74 -36.39
CA GLU A 166 -19.70 16.01 -36.82
C GLU A 166 -18.38 15.82 -37.57
N ILE A 167 -17.50 14.93 -37.06
CA ILE A 167 -16.24 14.59 -37.72
C ILE A 167 -16.51 13.90 -39.07
N GLU A 168 -17.41 12.92 -39.13
CA GLU A 168 -17.80 12.24 -40.37
C GLU A 168 -18.36 13.24 -41.41
N LYS A 169 -19.16 14.22 -40.97
CA LYS A 169 -19.65 15.30 -41.83
C LYS A 169 -18.52 16.18 -42.37
N SER A 170 -17.57 16.58 -41.52
CA SER A 170 -16.41 17.38 -41.95
C SER A 170 -15.50 16.60 -42.93
N LEU A 171 -15.31 15.30 -42.71
CA LEU A 171 -14.59 14.42 -43.62
C LEU A 171 -15.28 14.35 -44.99
N LYS A 172 -16.61 14.24 -45.01
CA LYS A 172 -17.39 14.26 -46.26
C LYS A 172 -17.23 15.57 -47.02
N GLN A 173 -17.30 16.69 -46.32
CA GLN A 173 -17.09 18.01 -46.92
C GLN A 173 -15.68 18.16 -47.49
N MET A 174 -14.66 17.67 -46.79
CA MET A 174 -13.29 17.68 -47.32
C MET A 174 -13.15 16.80 -48.57
N GLU A 175 -13.78 15.63 -48.58
CA GLU A 175 -13.81 14.72 -49.73
C GLU A 175 -14.42 15.41 -50.97
N ASP A 176 -15.57 16.09 -50.79
CA ASP A 176 -16.24 16.81 -51.87
C ASP A 176 -15.38 17.96 -52.43
N VAL A 177 -14.69 18.71 -51.56
CA VAL A 177 -13.78 19.79 -51.96
C VAL A 177 -12.58 19.23 -52.73
N LEU A 178 -12.03 18.09 -52.29
CA LEU A 178 -10.92 17.43 -52.96
C LEU A 178 -11.32 16.95 -54.37
N ALA A 179 -12.51 16.36 -54.51
CA ALA A 179 -13.04 15.94 -55.80
C ALA A 179 -13.27 17.13 -56.77
N ALA A 180 -13.77 18.25 -56.24
CA ALA A 180 -13.93 19.47 -57.03
C ALA A 180 -12.58 20.03 -57.50
N LEU A 181 -11.57 20.07 -56.62
CA LEU A 181 -10.22 20.49 -56.96
C LEU A 181 -9.59 19.56 -57.99
N GLN A 182 -9.73 18.25 -57.84
CA GLN A 182 -9.22 17.27 -58.80
C GLN A 182 -9.83 17.47 -60.20
N THR A 183 -11.13 17.74 -60.27
CA THR A 183 -11.82 18.03 -61.53
C THR A 183 -11.28 19.30 -62.19
N LYS A 184 -11.05 20.35 -61.39
CA LYS A 184 -10.46 21.60 -61.89
C LYS A 184 -9.01 21.44 -62.34
N LEU A 185 -8.23 20.62 -61.65
CA LEU A 185 -6.86 20.31 -62.03
C LEU A 185 -6.82 19.59 -63.39
N TRP A 186 -7.72 18.62 -63.59
CA TRP A 186 -7.85 17.91 -64.86
C TRP A 186 -8.28 18.84 -66.02
N GLU A 187 -9.18 19.80 -65.74
CA GLU A 187 -9.58 20.84 -66.72
C GLU A 187 -8.40 21.74 -67.11
N VAL A 188 -7.52 22.08 -66.16
CA VAL A 188 -6.31 22.88 -66.41
C VAL A 188 -5.26 22.07 -67.17
N GLU A 189 -5.00 20.81 -66.79
CA GLU A 189 -4.06 19.92 -67.47
C GLU A 189 -4.46 19.63 -68.92
N SER A 190 -5.76 19.42 -69.18
CA SER A 190 -6.26 19.26 -70.54
C SER A 190 -6.06 20.53 -71.37
N LYS A 191 -6.36 21.72 -70.82
CA LYS A 191 -6.13 23.00 -71.52
C LYS A 191 -4.64 23.27 -71.78
N LEU A 192 -3.77 22.90 -70.83
CA LEU A 192 -2.32 23.05 -70.96
C LEU A 192 -1.75 22.08 -72.01
N SER A 193 -2.20 20.82 -72.03
CA SER A 193 -1.77 19.85 -73.04
C SER A 193 -2.22 20.25 -74.46
N PHE A 194 -3.44 20.78 -74.62
CA PHE A 194 -3.89 21.34 -75.89
C PHE A 194 -3.10 22.58 -76.36
N ALA A 195 -2.69 23.46 -75.44
CA ALA A 195 -1.85 24.62 -75.77
C ALA A 195 -0.44 24.21 -76.22
N ASN A 196 0.10 23.11 -75.69
CA ASN A 196 1.43 22.60 -76.01
C ASN A 196 1.50 21.81 -77.35
N CYS A 197 0.36 21.51 -77.97
CA CYS A 197 0.28 20.90 -79.30
C CYS A 197 0.19 21.93 -80.45
N ASN A 198 0.01 23.22 -80.13
CA ASN A 198 -0.15 24.30 -81.10
C ASN A 198 1.07 25.27 -81.14
N ALA A 199 2.23 24.83 -80.65
CA ALA A 199 3.51 25.53 -80.71
C ALA A 199 4.49 24.80 -81.63
#